data_AF-A0A5A8DEZ6-F1
#
_entry.id   AF-A0A5A8DEZ6-F1
#
_cell.length_a   1.000
_cell.length_b   1.000
_cell.length_c   1.000
_cell.angle_alpha   90.00
_cell.angle_beta   90.00
_cell.angle_gamma   90.00
#
_symmetry.space_group_name_H-M   'P 1'
#
loop_
_entity.id
_entity.type
_entity.pdbx_description
1 polymer ?
#
loop_
_entity_poly.entity_id
_entity_poly.type
_entity_poly.pdbx_seq_one_letter_code
_entity_poly.pdbx_strand_id
1 'polypeptide(L)'
;MAAAKTERVLERLWGHSHKLIMNRPRSTHELRNKLLVLCKRWRGPSTGRRRGRRGGSAAAADSREAAAPEAPQPEPEPDGIAAATNEELVEAVLARLHAGKYLGDEEFARWWAEQRVTFRPRPRALVAAEMRFQHAIDEDMVQEALDDAGADDLKACRRVAVKLGRRREGQKLLESLLRKGFTYGVVQATLASLAEEQAQLAGNGVEDYETFEEALARTTAEAEAEAQAEAEAALRGAASGEEAGEAAMAGDPADGETFEEALARAAAEAKAGEEEAESEGADADSSGRA
;
A
#
# COMPACT_ATOMS: atom_id res chain seq x y z
N MET A 1 -3.70 46.04 36.63
CA MET A 1 -2.86 44.83 36.54
C MET A 1 -3.56 43.64 35.90
N ALA A 2 -4.85 43.37 36.18
CA ALA A 2 -5.58 42.25 35.59
C ALA A 2 -5.66 42.32 34.04
N ALA A 3 -6.00 43.50 33.48
CA ALA A 3 -6.08 43.69 32.02
C ALA A 3 -4.78 43.36 31.27
N ALA A 4 -3.63 43.86 31.74
CA ALA A 4 -2.32 43.56 31.15
C ALA A 4 -1.94 42.07 31.23
N LYS A 5 -2.41 41.36 32.26
CA LYS A 5 -2.23 39.91 32.38
C LYS A 5 -3.07 39.17 31.35
N THR A 6 -4.31 39.61 31.13
CA THR A 6 -5.22 39.06 30.12
C THR A 6 -4.68 39.26 28.70
N GLU A 7 -4.22 40.46 28.38
CA GLU A 7 -3.62 40.79 27.09
C GLU A 7 -2.41 39.90 26.77
N ARG A 8 -1.51 39.70 27.73
CA ARG A 8 -0.36 38.79 27.56
C ARG A 8 -0.77 37.35 27.29
N VAL A 9 -1.88 36.88 27.87
CA VAL A 9 -2.41 35.53 27.59
C VAL A 9 -2.99 35.46 26.18
N LEU A 10 -3.73 36.48 25.74
CA LEU A 10 -4.28 36.57 24.39
C LEU A 10 -3.17 36.56 23.33
N GLU A 11 -2.11 37.36 23.50
CA GLU A 11 -0.96 37.35 22.58
C GLU A 11 -0.30 35.96 22.50
N ARG A 12 -0.16 35.29 23.66
CA ARG A 12 0.44 33.96 23.72
C ARG A 12 -0.45 32.90 23.04
N LEU A 13 -1.77 32.97 23.24
CA LEU A 13 -2.73 32.10 22.56
C LEU A 13 -2.74 32.36 21.07
N TRP A 14 -2.73 33.63 20.66
CA TRP A 14 -2.63 34.04 19.26
C TRP A 14 -1.40 33.44 18.59
N GLY A 15 -0.21 33.65 19.15
CA GLY A 15 1.03 33.09 18.61
C GLY A 15 1.03 31.56 18.51
N HIS A 16 0.44 30.87 19.49
CA HIS A 16 0.33 29.41 19.46
C HIS A 16 -0.69 28.93 18.43
N SER A 17 -1.83 29.61 18.31
CA SER A 17 -2.89 29.29 17.35
C SER A 17 -2.38 29.44 15.91
N HIS A 18 -1.66 30.52 15.62
CA HIS A 18 -1.05 30.75 14.32
C HIS A 18 -0.05 29.64 13.97
N LYS A 19 0.84 29.28 14.90
CA LYS A 19 1.77 28.16 14.72
C LYS A 19 1.05 26.82 14.45
N LEU A 20 -0.09 26.61 15.10
CA LEU A 20 -0.87 25.38 14.93
C LEU A 20 -1.52 25.29 13.55
N ILE A 21 -2.00 26.40 13.01
CA ILE A 21 -2.68 26.50 11.69
C ILE A 21 -1.67 26.42 10.54
N MET A 22 -0.49 27.03 10.69
CA MET A 22 0.51 27.11 9.61
C MET A 22 1.04 25.74 9.13
N ASN A 23 0.99 24.71 9.97
CA ASN A 23 1.44 23.37 9.58
C ASN A 23 0.36 22.52 8.91
N ARG A 24 -0.92 22.75 9.25
CA ARG A 24 -2.08 22.07 8.66
C ARG A 24 -3.40 22.79 8.99
N PRO A 25 -4.42 22.66 8.12
CA PRO A 25 -5.79 23.05 8.46
C PRO A 25 -6.28 22.33 9.73
N ARG A 26 -7.13 23.01 10.51
CA ARG A 26 -7.75 22.48 11.72
C ARG A 26 -9.21 22.92 11.79
N SER A 27 -10.07 22.09 12.37
CA SER A 27 -11.41 22.54 12.73
C SER A 27 -11.38 23.50 13.91
N THR A 28 -12.42 24.32 14.01
CA THR A 28 -12.68 25.22 15.13
C THR A 28 -12.65 24.46 16.45
N HIS A 29 -13.31 23.30 16.50
CA HIS A 29 -13.36 22.44 17.68
C HIS A 29 -11.98 21.91 18.09
N GLU A 30 -11.17 21.44 17.12
CA GLU A 30 -9.84 20.92 17.39
C GLU A 30 -8.92 22.01 17.97
N LEU A 31 -8.98 23.20 17.39
CA LEU A 31 -8.18 24.34 17.84
C LEU A 31 -8.63 24.81 19.22
N ARG A 32 -9.94 24.93 19.46
CA ARG A 32 -10.53 25.27 20.76
C ARG A 32 -10.01 24.35 21.87
N ASN A 33 -10.14 23.03 21.67
CA ASN A 33 -9.70 22.05 22.66
C ASN A 33 -8.20 22.16 22.95
N LYS A 34 -7.38 22.37 21.91
CA LYS A 34 -5.93 22.56 22.08
C LYS A 34 -5.60 23.81 22.87
N LEU A 35 -6.24 24.93 22.58
CA LEU A 35 -6.02 26.19 23.29
C LEU A 35 -6.45 26.08 24.75
N LEU A 36 -7.58 25.43 25.04
CA LEU A 36 -8.03 25.16 26.42
C LEU A 36 -7.03 24.30 27.20
N VAL A 37 -6.47 23.26 26.58
CA VAL A 37 -5.41 22.43 27.19
C VAL A 37 -4.16 23.26 27.49
N LEU A 38 -3.78 24.20 26.63
CA LEU A 38 -2.65 25.09 26.87
C LEU A 38 -2.91 26.06 28.03
N CYS A 39 -4.12 26.65 28.09
CA CYS A 39 -4.54 27.47 29.22
C CYS A 39 -4.45 26.71 30.54
N LYS A 40 -4.89 25.44 30.58
CA LYS A 40 -4.75 24.56 31.75
C LYS A 40 -3.29 24.30 32.11
N ARG A 41 -2.43 24.03 31.13
CA ARG A 41 -1.00 23.79 31.37
C ARG A 41 -0.27 25.02 31.91
N TRP A 42 -0.66 26.23 31.49
CA TRP A 42 -0.07 27.46 32.01
C TRP A 42 -0.53 27.82 33.43
N ARG A 43 -1.59 27.18 33.96
CA ARG A 43 -1.99 27.29 35.37
C ARG A 43 -1.24 26.34 36.31
N GLY A 44 -0.55 25.32 35.81
CA GLY A 44 0.24 24.42 36.65
C GLY A 44 1.50 25.12 37.17
N PRO A 45 1.99 24.79 38.39
CA PRO A 45 3.32 25.22 38.80
C PRO A 45 4.28 24.74 37.71
N SER A 46 5.10 25.66 37.18
CA SER A 46 6.14 25.28 36.23
C SER A 46 6.85 24.09 36.83
N THR A 47 6.79 22.92 36.18
CA THR A 47 7.51 21.74 36.66
C THR A 47 8.99 22.05 36.48
N GLY A 48 9.52 22.79 37.45
CA GLY A 48 10.93 22.87 37.75
C GLY A 48 11.34 21.42 37.93
N ARG A 49 12.17 20.98 37.01
CA ARG A 49 12.79 19.68 36.99
C ARG A 49 13.60 19.52 38.29
N ARG A 50 12.97 19.22 39.42
CA ARG A 50 13.64 18.80 40.65
C ARG A 50 14.07 17.36 40.45
N ARG A 51 15.28 17.21 39.89
CA ARG A 51 16.10 16.02 40.12
C ARG A 51 16.22 15.83 41.64
N GLY A 52 15.77 14.66 42.10
CA GLY A 52 16.25 14.00 43.32
C GLY A 52 15.90 14.64 44.67
N ARG A 53 15.01 13.99 45.42
CA ARG A 53 15.39 13.45 46.73
C ARG A 53 14.45 12.31 47.13
N ARG A 54 15.06 11.18 47.46
CA ARG A 54 14.44 10.02 48.10
C ARG A 54 13.89 10.40 49.47
N GLY A 55 12.83 9.69 49.87
CA GLY A 55 12.62 9.28 51.26
C GLY A 55 11.49 9.98 51.99
N GLY A 56 10.59 9.18 52.57
CA GLY A 56 9.72 9.59 53.67
C GLY A 56 8.29 9.10 53.54
N SER A 57 8.01 7.89 54.06
CA SER A 57 6.66 7.39 54.31
C SER A 57 5.99 8.14 55.45
N ALA A 58 4.66 8.25 55.45
CA ALA A 58 3.83 8.22 56.65
C ALA A 58 2.35 7.99 56.27
N ALA A 59 1.61 7.43 57.22
CA ALA A 59 0.42 6.63 57.06
C ALA A 59 -0.90 7.37 57.39
N ALA A 60 -2.00 6.80 56.85
CA ALA A 60 -3.30 6.49 57.47
C ALA A 60 -4.24 7.56 58.09
N ALA A 61 -5.53 7.14 58.11
CA ALA A 61 -6.77 7.68 58.69
C ALA A 61 -7.54 8.68 57.79
N ASP A 62 -8.67 8.35 57.17
CA ASP A 62 -9.98 7.79 57.62
C ASP A 62 -11.01 8.87 58.01
N SER A 63 -12.26 8.58 57.64
CA SER A 63 -13.54 9.15 58.08
C SER A 63 -14.22 10.28 57.28
N ARG A 64 -15.34 9.85 56.68
CA ARG A 64 -16.69 10.47 56.68
C ARG A 64 -17.12 11.36 55.51
N GLU A 65 -17.78 10.65 54.60
CA GLU A 65 -19.05 10.99 53.96
C GLU A 65 -20.04 11.71 54.90
N ALA A 66 -20.44 12.92 54.52
CA ALA A 66 -21.63 13.61 55.01
C ALA A 66 -22.15 14.54 53.92
N ALA A 67 -23.26 14.15 53.29
CA ALA A 67 -24.06 14.98 52.42
C ALA A 67 -24.72 16.12 53.23
N ALA A 68 -24.64 17.35 52.71
CA ALA A 68 -25.34 18.51 53.21
C ALA A 68 -25.82 19.37 52.00
N PRO A 69 -26.92 20.11 52.14
CA PRO A 69 -27.91 20.34 51.09
C PRO A 69 -27.50 21.36 50.03
N GLU A 70 -27.98 21.12 48.82
CA GLU A 70 -27.86 21.97 47.63
C GLU A 70 -28.60 23.30 47.85
N ALA A 71 -27.84 24.34 48.19
CA ALA A 71 -28.30 25.72 48.25
C ALA A 71 -28.36 26.32 46.82
N PRO A 72 -29.27 27.27 46.55
CA PRO A 72 -29.70 27.63 45.20
C PRO A 72 -28.56 28.29 44.40
N GLN A 73 -28.37 27.81 43.17
CA GLN A 73 -27.44 28.39 42.21
C GLN A 73 -27.82 29.87 41.97
N PRO A 74 -26.91 30.84 42.15
CA PRO A 74 -27.19 32.22 41.81
C PRO A 74 -27.23 32.36 40.28
N GLU A 75 -28.32 32.94 39.76
CA GLU A 75 -28.42 33.31 38.35
C GLU A 75 -27.30 34.30 37.95
N PRO A 76 -26.78 34.24 36.72
CA PRO A 76 -25.68 35.10 36.31
C PRO A 76 -26.18 36.52 35.99
N GLU A 77 -25.90 37.46 36.90
CA GLU A 77 -25.96 38.90 36.65
C GLU A 77 -24.88 39.30 35.61
N PRO A 78 -25.22 40.04 34.54
CA PRO A 78 -24.30 40.35 33.44
C PRO A 78 -23.61 41.70 33.66
N ASP A 79 -22.52 41.74 34.43
CA ASP A 79 -21.70 42.94 34.57
C ASP A 79 -20.20 42.66 34.48
N GLY A 80 -19.56 43.20 33.43
CA GLY A 80 -18.17 43.64 33.45
C GLY A 80 -17.07 42.57 33.38
N ILE A 81 -16.43 42.47 32.22
CA ILE A 81 -15.21 41.68 31.92
C ILE A 81 -14.05 42.09 32.86
N ALA A 82 -13.95 41.47 34.04
CA ALA A 82 -12.80 41.69 34.95
C ALA A 82 -12.08 40.38 35.35
N ALA A 83 -12.63 39.22 35.00
CA ALA A 83 -11.92 37.94 35.08
C ALA A 83 -12.33 37.05 33.92
N ALA A 84 -12.01 37.46 32.70
CA ALA A 84 -12.34 36.70 31.51
C ALA A 84 -11.91 35.23 31.70
N THR A 85 -12.87 34.32 31.56
CA THR A 85 -12.61 32.90 31.72
C THR A 85 -11.64 32.41 30.65
N ASN A 86 -11.00 31.26 30.87
CA ASN A 86 -10.13 30.70 29.84
C ASN A 86 -10.94 30.39 28.57
N GLU A 87 -12.20 29.99 28.70
CA GLU A 87 -13.12 29.83 27.56
C GLU A 87 -13.26 31.15 26.79
N GLU A 88 -13.60 32.26 27.45
CA GLU A 88 -13.78 33.57 26.79
C GLU A 88 -12.52 34.03 26.03
N LEU A 89 -11.33 33.82 26.61
CA LEU A 89 -10.08 34.17 25.94
C LEU A 89 -9.82 33.31 24.70
N VAL A 90 -10.19 32.02 24.74
CA VAL A 90 -10.09 31.13 23.59
C VAL A 90 -11.09 31.54 22.52
N GLU A 91 -12.34 31.81 22.88
CA GLU A 91 -13.36 32.26 21.93
C GLU A 91 -12.98 33.59 21.26
N ALA A 92 -12.40 34.53 22.00
CA ALA A 92 -11.90 35.79 21.42
C ALA A 92 -10.81 35.55 20.37
N VAL A 93 -9.90 34.60 20.60
CA VAL A 93 -8.86 34.22 19.63
C VAL A 93 -9.47 33.53 18.42
N LEU A 94 -10.42 32.61 18.62
CA LEU A 94 -11.11 31.91 17.52
C LEU A 94 -11.90 32.88 16.64
N ALA A 95 -12.63 33.82 17.24
CA ALA A 95 -13.35 34.86 16.51
C ALA A 95 -12.40 35.72 15.66
N ARG A 96 -11.24 36.09 16.20
CA ARG A 96 -10.21 36.83 15.46
C ARG A 96 -9.63 36.01 14.30
N LEU A 97 -9.45 34.70 14.47
CA LEU A 97 -8.95 33.81 13.40
C LEU A 97 -9.98 33.62 12.28
N HIS A 98 -11.26 33.47 12.63
CA HIS A 98 -12.38 33.43 11.69
C HIS A 98 -12.48 34.73 10.88
N ALA A 99 -12.42 35.89 11.55
CA ALA A 99 -12.43 37.20 10.88
C ALA A 99 -11.24 37.38 9.92
N GLY A 100 -10.08 36.82 10.27
CA GLY A 100 -8.88 36.80 9.43
C GLY A 100 -8.89 35.73 8.33
N LYS A 101 -9.95 34.92 8.20
CA LYS A 101 -10.05 33.77 7.28
C LYS A 101 -8.90 32.76 7.42
N TYR A 102 -8.35 32.61 8.63
CA TYR A 102 -7.32 31.62 8.94
C TYR A 102 -7.92 30.27 9.40
N LEU A 103 -9.22 30.24 9.65
CA LEU A 103 -9.93 29.10 10.20
C LEU A 103 -11.25 28.94 9.44
N GLY A 104 -11.49 27.73 8.93
CA GLY A 104 -12.71 27.38 8.21
C GLY A 104 -12.93 25.88 8.33
N ASP A 105 -14.10 25.49 8.84
CA ASP A 105 -14.43 24.08 9.03
C ASP A 105 -14.64 23.36 7.70
N GLU A 106 -15.01 24.10 6.64
CA GLU A 106 -15.20 23.58 5.27
C GLU A 106 -13.87 23.20 4.61
N GLU A 107 -12.88 24.10 4.67
CA GLU A 107 -11.54 23.85 4.16
C GLU A 107 -10.88 22.69 4.92
N PHE A 108 -11.11 22.63 6.23
CA PHE A 108 -10.66 21.51 7.04
C PHE A 108 -11.36 20.20 6.62
N ALA A 109 -12.67 20.24 6.36
CA ALA A 109 -13.43 19.07 5.96
C ALA A 109 -12.92 18.47 4.65
N ARG A 110 -12.76 19.31 3.62
CA ARG A 110 -12.21 18.92 2.31
C ARG A 110 -10.81 18.33 2.45
N TRP A 111 -9.92 19.06 3.12
CA TRP A 111 -8.55 18.58 3.39
C TRP A 111 -8.55 17.24 4.14
N TRP A 112 -9.41 17.08 5.16
CA TRP A 112 -9.48 15.86 5.94
C TRP A 112 -9.95 14.67 5.11
N ALA A 113 -11.00 14.85 4.31
CA ALA A 113 -11.53 13.84 3.42
C ALA A 113 -10.47 13.37 2.41
N GLU A 114 -9.82 14.30 1.70
CA GLU A 114 -8.74 14.00 0.75
C GLU A 114 -7.61 13.19 1.38
N GLN A 115 -7.14 13.59 2.57
CA GLN A 115 -6.06 12.91 3.28
C GLN A 115 -6.45 11.49 3.68
N ARG A 116 -7.68 11.28 4.16
CA ARG A 116 -8.15 9.95 4.56
C ARG A 116 -8.40 9.05 3.35
N VAL A 117 -9.06 9.55 2.32
CA VAL A 117 -9.32 8.79 1.09
C VAL A 117 -8.00 8.40 0.40
N THR A 118 -6.98 9.26 0.42
CA THR A 118 -5.70 9.01 -0.25
C THR A 118 -4.79 8.09 0.56
N PHE A 119 -4.40 8.50 1.78
CA PHE A 119 -3.30 7.84 2.51
C PHE A 119 -3.75 6.71 3.43
N ARG A 120 -4.99 6.77 3.91
CA ARG A 120 -5.51 5.85 4.94
C ARG A 120 -6.92 5.40 4.56
N PRO A 121 -7.08 4.57 3.50
CA PRO A 121 -8.39 4.13 3.05
C PRO A 121 -9.16 3.48 4.20
N ARG A 122 -10.27 4.13 4.55
CA ARG A 122 -11.25 3.71 5.55
C ARG A 122 -12.63 3.78 4.91
N PRO A 123 -13.62 3.06 5.44
CA PRO A 123 -15.00 3.23 5.02
C PRO A 123 -15.44 4.68 5.22
N ARG A 124 -16.22 5.20 4.28
CA ARG A 124 -16.81 6.53 4.25
C ARG A 124 -17.50 6.86 5.57
N ALA A 125 -18.31 5.92 6.08
CA ALA A 125 -19.02 6.08 7.35
C ALA A 125 -18.09 6.36 8.55
N LEU A 126 -16.92 5.72 8.57
CA LEU A 126 -15.94 5.89 9.65
C LEU A 126 -15.24 7.25 9.54
N VAL A 127 -14.87 7.66 8.32
CA VAL A 127 -14.30 9.00 8.08
C VAL A 127 -15.31 10.10 8.44
N ALA A 128 -16.57 9.94 8.05
CA ALA A 128 -17.66 10.84 8.42
C ALA A 128 -17.85 10.92 9.94
N ALA A 129 -17.79 9.79 10.64
CA ALA A 129 -17.89 9.74 12.10
C ALA A 129 -16.71 10.46 12.78
N GLU A 130 -15.49 10.31 12.27
CA GLU A 130 -14.33 11.04 12.79
C GLU A 130 -14.53 12.55 12.69
N MET A 131 -15.01 13.04 11.54
CA MET A 131 -15.25 14.47 11.32
C MET A 131 -16.35 15.01 12.23
N ARG A 132 -17.47 14.30 12.36
CA ARG A 132 -18.60 14.74 13.19
C ARG A 132 -18.27 14.69 14.68
N PHE A 133 -17.77 13.56 15.17
CA PHE A 133 -17.61 13.36 16.61
C PHE A 133 -16.28 13.88 17.17
N GLN A 134 -15.20 13.89 16.39
CA GLN A 134 -13.89 14.36 16.89
C GLN A 134 -13.62 15.82 16.52
N HIS A 135 -14.20 16.30 15.42
CA HIS A 135 -13.94 17.63 14.88
C HIS A 135 -15.15 18.56 14.91
N ALA A 136 -16.33 18.06 15.31
CA ALA A 136 -17.58 18.79 15.40
C ALA A 136 -17.93 19.57 14.11
N ILE A 137 -17.70 18.92 12.96
CA ILE A 137 -18.09 19.45 11.65
C ILE A 137 -19.54 19.08 11.39
N ASP A 138 -20.27 19.99 10.76
CA ASP A 138 -21.65 19.79 10.33
C ASP A 138 -21.78 18.64 9.32
N GLU A 139 -22.93 17.95 9.33
CA GLU A 139 -23.19 16.79 8.47
C GLU A 139 -23.13 17.17 6.98
N ASP A 140 -23.70 18.30 6.60
CA ASP A 140 -23.80 18.70 5.19
C ASP A 140 -22.40 18.91 4.61
N MET A 141 -21.54 19.60 5.36
CA MET A 141 -20.13 19.84 5.01
C MET A 141 -19.32 18.54 4.94
N VAL A 142 -19.65 17.56 5.79
CA VAL A 142 -18.99 16.25 5.80
C VAL A 142 -19.34 15.44 4.56
N GLN A 143 -20.62 15.42 4.18
CA GLN A 143 -21.05 14.68 3.00
C GLN A 143 -20.49 15.30 1.73
N GLU A 144 -20.56 16.62 1.59
CA GLU A 144 -19.98 17.36 0.46
C GLU A 144 -18.48 17.07 0.31
N ALA A 145 -17.71 17.22 1.40
CA ALA A 145 -16.27 16.96 1.38
C ALA A 145 -15.91 15.51 1.02
N LEU A 146 -16.72 14.53 1.43
CA LEU A 146 -16.50 13.12 1.10
C LEU A 146 -16.87 12.80 -0.35
N ASP A 147 -17.89 13.45 -0.89
CA ASP A 147 -18.30 13.33 -2.30
C ASP A 147 -17.23 13.93 -3.21
N ASP A 148 -16.76 15.15 -2.90
CA ASP A 148 -15.68 15.82 -3.62
C ASP A 148 -14.38 15.01 -3.62
N ALA A 149 -14.06 14.39 -2.49
CA ALA A 149 -12.88 13.53 -2.36
C ALA A 149 -13.03 12.18 -3.10
N GLY A 150 -14.20 11.87 -3.68
CA GLY A 150 -14.47 10.61 -4.36
C GLY A 150 -14.43 9.41 -3.42
N ALA A 151 -14.92 9.56 -2.19
CA ALA A 151 -14.91 8.51 -1.18
C ALA A 151 -15.81 7.33 -1.59
N ASP A 152 -15.17 6.23 -1.97
CA ASP A 152 -15.82 4.99 -2.41
C ASP A 152 -15.33 3.81 -1.57
N ASP A 153 -16.28 3.17 -0.88
CA ASP A 153 -16.02 2.06 0.03
C ASP A 153 -15.46 0.83 -0.67
N LEU A 154 -15.90 0.54 -1.90
CA LEU A 154 -15.40 -0.60 -2.69
C LEU A 154 -13.95 -0.34 -3.11
N LYS A 155 -13.65 0.84 -3.64
CA LYS A 155 -12.27 1.21 -4.01
C LYS A 155 -11.35 1.23 -2.80
N ALA A 156 -11.81 1.79 -1.68
CA ALA A 156 -11.06 1.80 -0.44
C ALA A 156 -10.81 0.38 0.10
N CYS A 157 -11.84 -0.48 0.10
CA CYS A 157 -11.74 -1.86 0.52
C CYS A 157 -10.76 -2.63 -0.36
N ARG A 158 -10.85 -2.50 -1.68
CA ARG A 158 -9.93 -3.15 -2.65
C ARG A 158 -8.48 -2.78 -2.39
N ARG A 159 -8.16 -1.49 -2.21
CA ARG A 159 -6.78 -1.04 -1.91
C ARG A 159 -6.24 -1.68 -0.63
N VAL A 160 -7.09 -1.78 0.40
CA VAL A 160 -6.71 -2.42 1.67
C VAL A 160 -6.57 -3.93 1.51
N ALA A 161 -7.49 -4.56 0.78
CA ALA A 161 -7.53 -6.00 0.53
C ALA A 161 -6.28 -6.45 -0.23
N VAL A 162 -5.89 -5.78 -1.32
CA VAL A 162 -4.67 -6.09 -2.08
C VAL A 162 -3.42 -6.01 -1.19
N LYS A 163 -3.32 -4.99 -0.33
CA LYS A 163 -2.17 -4.84 0.57
C LYS A 163 -2.13 -5.93 1.66
N LEU A 164 -3.28 -6.32 2.19
CA LEU A 164 -3.37 -7.39 3.19
C LEU A 164 -3.25 -8.78 2.58
N GLY A 165 -3.72 -8.96 1.34
CA GLY A 165 -3.72 -10.20 0.56
C GLY A 165 -2.33 -10.79 0.40
N ARG A 166 -1.29 -9.93 0.35
CA ARG A 166 0.13 -10.35 0.35
C ARG A 166 0.55 -11.18 1.56
N ARG A 167 -0.21 -11.17 2.65
CA ARG A 167 0.13 -11.84 3.92
C ARG A 167 -1.00 -12.67 4.52
N ARG A 168 -2.21 -12.54 3.99
CA ARG A 168 -3.43 -13.13 4.57
C ARG A 168 -4.39 -13.49 3.44
N GLU A 169 -4.97 -14.67 3.53
CA GLU A 169 -5.90 -15.19 2.54
C GLU A 169 -7.17 -15.71 3.23
N GLY A 170 -8.22 -15.94 2.44
CA GLY A 170 -9.49 -16.51 2.88
C GLY A 170 -10.08 -15.79 4.10
N GLN A 171 -10.46 -16.56 5.12
CA GLN A 171 -11.13 -16.05 6.33
C GLN A 171 -10.29 -15.01 7.09
N LYS A 172 -8.96 -15.17 7.14
CA LYS A 172 -8.09 -14.21 7.85
C LYS A 172 -8.08 -12.84 7.19
N LEU A 173 -8.25 -12.78 5.87
CA LEU A 173 -8.36 -11.53 5.12
C LEU A 173 -9.72 -10.88 5.39
N LEU A 174 -10.80 -11.65 5.29
CA LEU A 174 -12.17 -11.22 5.60
C LEU A 174 -12.27 -10.59 6.99
N GLU A 175 -11.84 -11.30 8.04
CA GLU A 175 -11.84 -10.80 9.42
C GLU A 175 -11.01 -9.53 9.60
N SER A 176 -9.90 -9.41 8.86
CA SER A 176 -9.02 -8.23 8.94
C SER A 176 -9.65 -7.00 8.29
N LEU A 177 -10.47 -7.17 7.24
CA LEU A 177 -11.22 -6.11 6.61
C LEU A 177 -12.43 -5.68 7.46
N LEU A 178 -13.15 -6.64 8.06
CA LEU A 178 -14.26 -6.35 8.97
C LEU A 178 -13.80 -5.56 10.20
N ARG A 179 -12.67 -5.95 10.82
CA ARG A 179 -12.08 -5.19 11.95
C ARG A 179 -11.61 -3.78 11.57
N LYS A 180 -11.47 -3.48 10.28
CA LYS A 180 -11.16 -2.12 9.80
C LYS A 180 -12.41 -1.25 9.62
N GLY A 181 -13.60 -1.83 9.77
CA GLY A 181 -14.90 -1.16 9.73
C GLY A 181 -15.65 -1.30 8.41
N PHE A 182 -15.16 -2.08 7.43
CA PHE A 182 -15.90 -2.30 6.18
C PHE A 182 -17.12 -3.19 6.41
N THR A 183 -18.22 -2.88 5.72
CA THR A 183 -19.44 -3.70 5.78
C THR A 183 -19.22 -5.04 5.07
N TYR A 184 -19.93 -6.08 5.52
CA TYR A 184 -19.79 -7.42 4.97
C TYR A 184 -20.03 -7.47 3.45
N GLY A 185 -21.07 -6.78 2.96
CA GLY A 185 -21.40 -6.73 1.53
C GLY A 185 -20.27 -6.15 0.67
N VAL A 186 -19.66 -5.03 1.12
CA VAL A 186 -18.51 -4.41 0.42
C VAL A 186 -17.31 -5.36 0.41
N VAL A 187 -17.03 -6.03 1.53
CA VAL A 187 -15.92 -6.97 1.61
C VAL A 187 -16.13 -8.17 0.70
N GLN A 188 -17.33 -8.77 0.69
CA GLN A 188 -17.63 -9.89 -0.20
C GLN A 188 -17.49 -9.51 -1.67
N ALA A 189 -18.09 -8.38 -2.09
CA ALA A 189 -17.97 -7.90 -3.47
C ALA A 189 -16.50 -7.66 -3.86
N THR A 190 -15.70 -7.10 -2.94
CA THR A 190 -14.26 -6.87 -3.17
C THR A 190 -13.50 -8.19 -3.32
N LEU A 191 -13.75 -9.17 -2.46
CA LEU A 191 -13.07 -10.47 -2.53
C LEU A 191 -13.46 -11.27 -3.78
N ALA A 192 -14.74 -11.23 -4.17
CA ALA A 192 -15.21 -11.87 -5.40
C ALA A 192 -14.53 -11.27 -6.64
N SER A 193 -14.52 -9.94 -6.76
CA SER A 193 -13.85 -9.23 -7.86
C SER A 193 -12.34 -9.54 -7.91
N LEU A 194 -11.65 -9.60 -6.77
CA LEU A 194 -10.23 -9.96 -6.75
C LEU A 194 -9.98 -11.42 -7.13
N ALA A 195 -10.89 -12.34 -6.78
CA ALA A 195 -10.78 -13.74 -7.16
C ALA A 195 -11.03 -13.96 -8.66
N GLU A 196 -12.02 -13.26 -9.23
CA GLU A 196 -12.27 -13.27 -10.68
C GLU A 196 -11.07 -12.71 -11.46
N GLU A 197 -10.49 -11.59 -11.03
CA GLU A 197 -9.27 -11.03 -11.63
C GLU A 197 -8.11 -12.04 -11.57
N GLN A 198 -7.92 -12.74 -10.45
CA GLN A 198 -6.90 -13.78 -10.31
C GLN A 198 -7.15 -14.98 -11.23
N ALA A 199 -8.41 -15.42 -11.35
CA ALA A 199 -8.80 -16.50 -12.25
C ALA A 199 -8.59 -16.11 -13.72
N GLN A 200 -8.87 -14.86 -14.09
CA GLN A 200 -8.68 -14.37 -15.45
C GLN A 200 -7.21 -14.19 -15.82
N LEU A 201 -6.37 -13.71 -14.87
CA LEU A 201 -4.91 -13.72 -15.07
C LEU A 201 -4.34 -15.15 -15.22
N ALA A 202 -4.91 -16.13 -14.49
CA ALA A 202 -4.48 -17.52 -14.61
C ALA A 202 -4.98 -18.18 -15.91
N GLY A 203 -6.17 -17.85 -16.38
CA GLY A 203 -6.76 -18.37 -17.62
C GLY A 203 -6.13 -17.78 -18.88
N ASN A 204 -5.84 -16.48 -18.90
CA ASN A 204 -5.18 -15.80 -20.02
C ASN A 204 -3.70 -16.18 -20.18
N GLY A 205 -3.14 -16.99 -19.27
CA GLY A 205 -1.77 -17.47 -19.37
C GLY A 205 -1.58 -18.48 -20.50
N VAL A 206 -2.58 -19.28 -20.87
CA VAL A 206 -2.36 -20.58 -21.54
C VAL A 206 -2.63 -20.58 -23.06
N GLU A 207 -2.88 -19.44 -23.70
CA GLU A 207 -3.45 -19.48 -25.07
C GLU A 207 -2.44 -19.49 -26.24
N ASP A 208 -1.15 -19.20 -26.06
CA ASP A 208 -0.22 -19.09 -27.23
C ASP A 208 1.20 -19.62 -26.99
N TYR A 209 1.35 -20.74 -26.30
CA TYR A 209 2.59 -21.52 -26.37
C TYR A 209 2.24 -22.97 -26.69
N GLU A 210 2.55 -23.37 -27.91
CA GLU A 210 2.63 -24.77 -28.30
C GLU A 210 3.42 -25.49 -27.20
N THR A 211 2.81 -26.47 -26.54
CA THR A 211 3.51 -27.18 -25.49
C THR A 211 4.72 -27.88 -26.09
N PHE A 212 5.82 -27.99 -25.35
CA PHE A 212 7.05 -28.63 -25.84
C PHE A 212 6.78 -30.04 -26.42
N GLU A 213 5.83 -30.77 -25.83
CA GLU A 213 5.38 -32.08 -26.31
C GLU A 213 4.67 -32.00 -27.67
N GLU A 214 3.82 -31.00 -27.89
CA GLU A 214 3.15 -30.78 -29.18
C GLU A 214 4.14 -30.32 -30.27
N ALA A 215 5.09 -29.44 -29.92
CA ALA A 215 6.14 -29.01 -30.82
C ALA A 215 7.06 -30.19 -31.21
N LEU A 216 7.44 -31.03 -30.24
CA LEU A 216 8.22 -32.23 -30.48
C LEU A 216 7.45 -33.21 -31.38
N ALA A 217 6.17 -33.48 -31.08
CA ALA A 217 5.32 -34.37 -31.87
C ALA A 217 5.16 -33.92 -33.32
N ARG A 218 5.05 -32.61 -33.58
CA ARG A 218 5.04 -32.07 -34.95
C ARG A 218 6.36 -32.31 -35.66
N THR A 219 7.49 -31.98 -35.00
CA THR A 219 8.82 -32.18 -35.61
C THR A 219 9.11 -33.65 -35.89
N THR A 220 8.67 -34.57 -35.02
CA THR A 220 8.82 -36.01 -35.25
C THR A 220 7.91 -36.50 -36.37
N ALA A 221 6.67 -36.01 -36.43
CA ALA A 221 5.75 -36.38 -37.50
C ALA A 221 6.21 -35.87 -38.87
N GLU A 222 6.78 -34.67 -38.93
CA GLU A 222 7.39 -34.12 -40.16
C GLU A 222 8.59 -34.96 -40.61
N ALA A 223 9.49 -35.33 -39.69
CA ALA A 223 10.63 -36.19 -39.97
C ALA A 223 10.22 -37.62 -40.42
N GLU A 224 9.19 -38.19 -39.79
CA GLU A 224 8.64 -39.50 -40.18
C GLU A 224 7.98 -39.46 -41.56
N ALA A 225 7.26 -38.38 -41.88
CA ALA A 225 6.63 -38.21 -43.19
C ALA A 225 7.67 -38.04 -44.31
N GLU A 226 8.74 -37.30 -44.07
CA GLU A 226 9.86 -37.14 -45.01
C GLU A 226 10.56 -38.48 -45.27
N ALA A 227 10.86 -39.25 -44.21
CA ALA A 227 11.46 -40.58 -44.33
C ALA A 227 10.55 -41.56 -45.09
N GLN A 228 9.24 -41.50 -44.89
CA GLN A 228 8.27 -42.32 -45.64
C GLN A 228 8.22 -41.91 -47.12
N ALA A 229 8.23 -40.61 -47.42
CA ALA A 229 8.23 -40.11 -48.79
C ALA A 229 9.51 -40.50 -49.54
N GLU A 230 10.68 -40.45 -48.89
CA GLU A 230 11.94 -40.93 -49.46
C GLU A 230 11.93 -42.43 -49.72
N ALA A 231 11.41 -43.23 -48.77
CA ALA A 231 11.29 -44.67 -48.94
C ALA A 231 10.34 -45.04 -50.10
N GLU A 232 9.21 -44.34 -50.22
CA GLU A 232 8.28 -44.52 -51.36
C GLU A 232 8.90 -44.07 -52.69
N ALA A 233 9.67 -42.97 -52.70
CA ALA A 233 10.36 -42.48 -53.88
C ALA A 233 11.46 -43.46 -54.33
N ALA A 234 12.21 -44.06 -53.40
CA ALA A 234 13.19 -45.10 -53.69
C ALA A 234 12.53 -46.37 -54.27
N LEU A 235 11.39 -46.78 -53.72
CA LEU A 235 10.58 -47.89 -54.26
C LEU A 235 10.04 -47.59 -55.67
N ARG A 236 9.61 -46.35 -55.92
CA ARG A 236 9.12 -45.92 -57.24
C ARG A 236 10.25 -45.81 -58.27
N GLY A 237 11.43 -45.36 -57.85
CA GLY A 237 12.64 -45.32 -58.70
C GLY A 237 13.18 -46.71 -59.04
N ALA A 238 13.08 -47.67 -58.12
CA ALA A 238 13.43 -49.07 -58.39
C ALA A 238 12.45 -49.77 -59.37
N ALA A 239 11.22 -49.27 -59.49
CA ALA A 239 10.22 -49.79 -60.42
C ALA A 239 10.31 -49.19 -61.84
N SER A 240 11.10 -48.12 -62.05
CA SER A 240 11.24 -47.43 -63.34
C SER A 240 12.60 -47.65 -64.03
N GLY A 241 13.29 -48.77 -63.76
CA GLY A 241 14.55 -49.08 -64.40
C GLY A 241 14.41 -49.26 -65.91
N GLU A 242 14.99 -48.35 -66.69
CA GLU A 242 15.43 -48.61 -68.06
C GLU A 242 16.81 -47.94 -68.30
N GLU A 243 17.67 -48.69 -68.99
CA GLU A 243 19.14 -48.67 -68.97
C GLU A 243 19.82 -47.45 -69.62
N ALA A 244 21.01 -47.10 -69.14
CA ALA A 244 22.15 -46.75 -69.99
C ALA A 244 23.47 -46.90 -69.21
N GLY A 245 24.38 -47.73 -69.74
CA GLY A 245 25.70 -47.97 -69.17
C GLY A 245 26.78 -46.99 -69.61
N GLU A 246 27.99 -47.39 -69.23
CA GLU A 246 29.28 -47.10 -69.87
C GLU A 246 30.13 -45.89 -69.37
N ALA A 247 31.09 -46.26 -68.51
CA ALA A 247 32.51 -45.87 -68.46
C ALA A 247 32.95 -44.41 -68.24
N ALA A 248 33.74 -44.19 -67.17
CA ALA A 248 35.12 -43.67 -67.29
C ALA A 248 35.88 -43.71 -65.95
N MET A 249 37.14 -44.14 -66.02
CA MET A 249 38.14 -44.16 -64.96
C MET A 249 38.62 -42.77 -64.55
N ALA A 250 38.97 -42.58 -63.27
CA ALA A 250 40.20 -41.88 -62.85
C ALA A 250 40.43 -42.00 -61.33
N GLY A 251 41.65 -42.39 -60.95
CA GLY A 251 42.26 -41.98 -59.67
C GLY A 251 42.34 -43.05 -58.58
N ASP A 252 43.38 -43.89 -58.68
CA ASP A 252 44.06 -44.41 -57.49
C ASP A 252 44.74 -43.23 -56.78
N PRO A 253 44.63 -43.10 -55.45
CA PRO A 253 45.86 -42.95 -54.71
C PRO A 253 45.94 -43.91 -53.52
N ALA A 254 47.11 -44.54 -53.44
CA ALA A 254 47.72 -45.04 -52.24
C ALA A 254 47.52 -44.05 -51.07
N ASP A 255 46.98 -44.52 -49.97
CA ASP A 255 47.77 -44.90 -48.80
C ASP A 255 46.88 -45.70 -47.84
N GLY A 256 47.45 -46.78 -47.29
CA GLY A 256 46.73 -47.84 -46.58
C GLY A 256 46.23 -47.44 -45.19
N GLU A 257 45.25 -46.55 -45.11
CA GLU A 257 44.36 -46.45 -43.94
C GLU A 257 43.19 -47.43 -44.11
N THR A 258 43.01 -48.30 -43.12
CA THR A 258 41.84 -49.16 -43.06
C THR A 258 40.59 -48.33 -42.72
N PHE A 259 39.42 -48.77 -43.17
CA PHE A 259 38.15 -48.07 -42.90
C PHE A 259 37.90 -47.85 -41.39
N GLU A 260 38.41 -48.75 -40.55
CA GLU A 260 38.37 -48.62 -39.10
C GLU A 260 39.25 -47.46 -38.57
N GLU A 261 40.39 -47.17 -39.20
CA GLU A 261 41.26 -46.04 -38.86
C GLU A 261 40.66 -44.71 -39.30
N ALA A 262 40.01 -44.66 -40.48
CA ALA A 262 39.29 -43.47 -40.92
C ALA A 262 38.08 -43.15 -40.01
N LEU A 263 37.36 -44.18 -39.56
CA LEU A 263 36.25 -44.03 -38.62
C LEU A 263 36.73 -43.61 -37.22
N ALA A 264 37.85 -44.14 -36.76
CA ALA A 264 38.46 -43.78 -35.48
C ALA A 264 38.94 -42.31 -35.46
N ARG A 265 39.49 -41.80 -36.57
CA ARG A 265 39.87 -40.38 -36.70
C ARG A 265 38.65 -39.46 -36.65
N ALA A 266 37.59 -39.79 -37.39
CA ALA A 266 36.36 -39.01 -37.38
C ALA A 266 35.70 -38.99 -35.98
N ALA A 267 35.73 -40.10 -35.25
CA ALA A 267 35.24 -40.17 -33.88
C ALA A 267 36.11 -39.36 -32.89
N ALA A 268 37.43 -39.30 -33.09
CA ALA A 268 38.33 -38.49 -32.27
C ALA A 268 38.13 -36.98 -32.51
N GLU A 269 37.93 -36.55 -33.75
CA GLU A 269 37.64 -35.16 -34.10
C GLU A 269 36.30 -34.68 -33.53
N ALA A 270 35.26 -35.53 -33.52
CA ALA A 270 33.98 -35.21 -32.90
C ALA A 270 34.10 -35.02 -31.38
N LYS A 271 34.94 -35.83 -30.72
CA LYS A 271 35.15 -35.75 -29.27
C LYS A 271 35.97 -34.53 -28.84
N ALA A 272 36.90 -34.08 -29.69
CA ALA A 272 37.66 -32.85 -29.46
C ALA A 272 36.78 -31.58 -29.61
N GLY A 273 35.76 -31.61 -30.47
CA GLY A 273 34.80 -30.52 -30.62
C GLY A 273 33.84 -30.34 -29.43
N GLU A 274 33.52 -31.42 -28.70
CA GLU A 274 32.69 -31.35 -27.48
C GLU A 274 33.46 -30.77 -26.26
N GLU A 275 34.77 -31.04 -26.14
CA GLU A 275 35.59 -30.51 -25.03
C GLU A 275 35.92 -29.01 -25.17
N GLU A 276 36.05 -28.47 -26.37
CA GLU A 276 36.23 -27.01 -26.58
C GLU A 276 34.95 -26.23 -26.24
N ALA A 277 33.76 -26.79 -26.50
CA ALA A 277 32.47 -26.17 -26.21
C ALA A 277 32.14 -26.12 -24.69
N GLU A 278 32.63 -27.07 -23.88
CA GLU A 278 32.49 -27.02 -22.42
C GLU A 278 33.46 -26.02 -21.76
N SER A 279 34.59 -25.69 -22.41
CA SER A 279 35.57 -24.74 -21.86
C SER A 279 35.20 -23.26 -22.06
N GLU A 280 34.50 -22.90 -23.14
CA GLU A 280 34.00 -21.52 -23.36
C GLU A 280 32.71 -21.20 -22.58
N GLY A 281 31.99 -22.21 -22.08
CA GLY A 281 30.75 -22.03 -21.31
C GLY A 281 30.95 -21.67 -19.82
N ALA A 282 32.16 -21.86 -19.27
CA ALA A 282 32.40 -21.71 -17.83
C ALA A 282 32.80 -20.29 -17.39
N ASP A 283 33.21 -19.39 -18.30
CA ASP A 283 33.70 -18.05 -17.94
C ASP A 283 32.63 -16.95 -17.92
N ALA A 284 31.38 -17.23 -18.33
CA ALA A 284 30.34 -16.21 -18.45
C ALA A 284 29.53 -15.92 -17.16
N ASP A 285 29.61 -16.75 -16.10
CA ASP A 285 28.70 -16.65 -14.93
C ASP A 285 29.31 -15.99 -13.67
N SER A 286 30.45 -15.28 -13.78
CA SER A 286 31.12 -14.67 -12.61
C SER A 286 31.10 -13.14 -12.52
N SER A 287 30.47 -12.41 -13.45
CA SER A 287 30.43 -10.93 -13.40
C SER A 287 29.02 -10.34 -13.42
N GLY A 288 28.30 -10.47 -12.29
CA GLY A 288 26.93 -9.95 -12.20
C GLY A 288 26.37 -9.73 -10.80
N ARG A 289 27.20 -9.48 -9.77
CA ARG A 289 26.68 -8.99 -8.48
C ARG A 289 27.73 -8.17 -7.71
N ALA A 290 27.65 -6.85 -7.88
CA ALA A 290 28.14 -5.84 -6.95
C ALA A 290 27.05 -4.77 -6.80
#